data_AF-A0A0J7YQK4-F1
#
_entry.id   AF-A0A0J7YQK4-F1
#
_cell.length_a   1.000
_cell.length_b   1.000
_cell.length_c   1.000
_cell.angle_alpha   90.00
_cell.angle_beta   90.00
_cell.angle_gamma   90.00
#
_symmetry.space_group_name_H-M   'P 1'
#
loop_
_entity.id
_entity.type
_entity.pdbx_description
1 polymer ?
#
loop_
_entity_poly.entity_id
_entity_poly.type
_entity_poly.pdbx_seq_one_letter_code
_entity_poly.pdbx_strand_id
1 'polypeptide(L)'
;ITWAGDLQHQSVLQKWEDRGLSLRFPDGAEFVDPQPESYNHFTNVFAYHKESKTVFNDDCISKWSGCLIRTGLHFHPSMKSVGLYPTASAPLQFKQWMKKMLDDWDFENLCTAHNSNLIGGAHQAVADLLHRTEKELDELSARNAAK
;
A
#
# COMPACT_ATOMS: atom_id res chain seq x y z
N ILE A 1 9.69 18.01 -19.28
CA ILE A 1 8.69 16.99 -18.93
C ILE A 1 7.33 17.68 -18.95
N THR A 2 6.36 17.19 -19.72
CA THR A 2 4.99 17.73 -19.68
C THR A 2 4.27 17.12 -18.50
N TRP A 3 3.92 17.92 -17.50
CA TRP A 3 3.23 17.45 -16.30
C TRP A 3 1.82 16.94 -16.64
N ALA A 4 1.45 15.77 -16.13
CA ALA A 4 0.27 15.03 -16.57
C ALA A 4 -1.04 15.44 -15.87
N GLY A 5 -0.96 16.19 -14.76
CA GLY A 5 -2.08 16.47 -13.88
C GLY A 5 -1.85 15.98 -12.45
N ASP A 6 -2.77 16.33 -11.56
CA ASP A 6 -2.82 15.81 -10.18
C ASP A 6 -3.54 14.45 -10.19
N LEU A 7 -2.90 13.44 -9.60
CA LEU A 7 -3.39 12.06 -9.51
C LEU A 7 -4.64 11.91 -8.64
N GLN A 8 -4.99 12.91 -7.84
CA GLN A 8 -6.26 12.96 -7.11
C GLN A 8 -7.46 13.16 -8.06
N HIS A 9 -7.24 13.65 -9.28
CA HIS A 9 -8.29 13.69 -10.29
C HIS A 9 -8.43 12.34 -10.99
N GLN A 10 -9.65 11.79 -10.96
CA GLN A 10 -9.96 10.48 -11.55
C GLN A 10 -9.53 10.37 -13.02
N SER A 11 -9.66 11.44 -13.81
CA SER A 11 -9.26 11.47 -15.22
C SER A 11 -7.75 11.32 -15.43
N VAL A 12 -6.93 11.77 -14.46
CA VAL A 12 -5.48 11.62 -14.47
C VAL A 12 -5.11 10.23 -13.95
N LEU A 13 -5.76 9.77 -12.87
CA LEU A 13 -5.53 8.46 -12.28
C LEU A 13 -5.79 7.31 -13.28
N GLN A 14 -6.85 7.44 -14.09
CA GLN A 14 -7.26 6.44 -15.08
C GLN A 14 -6.62 6.63 -16.46
N LYS A 15 -5.73 7.61 -16.63
CA LYS A 15 -5.18 8.02 -17.92
C LYS A 15 -4.49 6.91 -18.70
N TRP A 16 -4.02 5.88 -18.02
CA TRP A 16 -3.27 4.75 -18.60
C TRP A 16 -4.00 3.41 -18.51
N GLU A 17 -5.28 3.40 -18.13
CA GLU A 17 -6.06 2.16 -17.98
C GLU A 17 -6.21 1.40 -19.30
N ASP A 18 -6.36 2.14 -20.41
CA ASP A 18 -6.42 1.60 -21.78
C ASP A 18 -5.11 0.94 -22.22
N ARG A 19 -4.00 1.29 -21.57
CA ARG A 19 -2.67 0.71 -21.77
C ARG A 19 -2.35 -0.39 -20.76
N GLY A 20 -3.34 -0.85 -20.00
CA GLY A 20 -3.19 -1.93 -19.04
C GLY A 20 -2.48 -1.53 -17.75
N LEU A 21 -2.42 -0.24 -17.41
CA LEU A 21 -1.85 0.26 -16.17
C LEU A 21 -2.96 0.82 -15.26
N SER A 22 -3.18 0.17 -14.12
CA SER A 22 -4.12 0.62 -13.09
C SER A 22 -3.40 1.27 -11.93
N LEU A 23 -3.80 2.49 -11.59
CA LEU A 23 -3.22 3.27 -10.50
C LEU A 23 -4.23 3.44 -9.37
N ARG A 24 -3.78 3.22 -8.13
CA ARG A 24 -4.54 3.46 -6.89
C ARG A 24 -3.58 3.93 -5.81
N PHE A 25 -4.08 4.57 -4.76
CA PHE A 25 -3.30 4.87 -3.56
C PHE A 25 -4.10 4.44 -2.32
N PRO A 26 -3.43 4.05 -1.22
CA PRO A 26 -4.09 3.63 0.02
C PRO A 26 -5.10 4.63 0.58
N ASP A 27 -6.28 4.16 0.98
CA ASP A 27 -7.22 4.95 1.77
C ASP A 27 -6.75 5.07 3.24
N GLY A 28 -7.17 6.14 3.92
CA GLY A 28 -6.87 6.34 5.35
C GLY A 28 -5.48 6.93 5.65
N ALA A 29 -4.78 7.44 4.64
CA ALA A 29 -3.46 8.06 4.75
C ALA A 29 -3.37 9.39 3.97
N GLU A 30 -2.38 10.22 4.29
CA GLU A 30 -2.09 11.50 3.60
C GLU A 30 -1.12 11.27 2.44
N PHE A 31 -1.58 11.48 1.20
CA PHE A 31 -0.81 11.21 -0.01
C PHE A 31 -0.08 12.44 -0.58
N VAL A 32 -0.64 13.64 -0.41
CA VAL A 32 -0.16 14.85 -1.08
C VAL A 32 1.03 15.46 -0.34
N ASP A 33 0.92 15.58 0.97
CA ASP A 33 1.93 16.18 1.84
C ASP A 33 2.06 15.41 3.16
N PRO A 34 2.58 14.17 3.12
CA PRO A 34 2.68 13.34 4.31
C PRO A 34 3.67 13.93 5.31
N GLN A 35 3.16 14.33 6.47
CA GLN A 35 3.98 14.88 7.53
C GLN A 35 4.29 13.86 8.64
N PRO A 36 5.50 13.90 9.22
CA PRO A 36 6.64 14.68 8.76
C PRO A 36 7.31 14.03 7.54
N GLU A 37 7.74 14.88 6.60
CA GLU A 37 8.35 14.49 5.32
C GLU A 37 9.53 13.52 5.47
N SER A 38 10.29 13.62 6.56
CA SER A 38 11.50 12.83 6.76
C SER A 38 11.26 11.32 6.96
N TYR A 39 10.05 10.91 7.40
CA TYR A 39 9.77 9.48 7.66
C TYR A 39 8.35 9.01 7.37
N ASN A 40 7.42 9.90 6.99
CA ASN A 40 6.07 9.49 6.62
C ASN A 40 6.00 9.07 5.14
N HIS A 41 6.50 7.87 4.83
CA HIS A 41 6.51 7.31 3.47
C HIS A 41 5.48 6.18 3.27
N PHE A 42 4.43 6.15 4.12
CA PHE A 42 3.53 4.99 4.17
C PHE A 42 2.67 4.84 2.91
N THR A 43 2.09 5.95 2.45
CA THR A 43 1.19 5.95 1.30
C THR A 43 1.92 6.40 0.04
N ASN A 44 1.52 5.82 -1.07
CA ASN A 44 2.12 6.04 -2.38
C ASN A 44 1.15 5.55 -3.46
N VAL A 45 1.57 5.69 -4.72
CA VAL A 45 0.83 5.12 -5.85
C VAL A 45 1.19 3.64 -5.98
N PHE A 46 0.19 2.80 -5.80
CA PHE A 46 0.23 1.42 -6.25
C PHE A 46 -0.08 1.39 -7.75
N ALA A 47 0.85 0.85 -8.53
CA ALA A 47 0.72 0.73 -9.98
C ALA A 47 0.69 -0.75 -10.37
N TYR A 48 -0.42 -1.20 -10.93
CA TYR A 48 -0.61 -2.56 -11.43
C TYR A 48 -0.52 -2.60 -12.95
N HIS A 49 0.49 -3.30 -13.44
CA HIS A 49 0.65 -3.58 -14.87
C HIS A 49 0.04 -4.95 -15.18
N LYS A 50 -1.09 -4.94 -15.90
CA LYS A 50 -1.94 -6.12 -16.14
C LYS A 50 -1.22 -7.22 -16.91
N GLU A 51 -0.46 -6.86 -17.96
CA GLU A 51 0.18 -7.85 -18.85
C GLU A 51 1.29 -8.64 -18.14
N SER A 52 2.12 -7.97 -17.33
CA SER A 52 3.16 -8.65 -16.55
C SER A 52 2.66 -9.17 -15.20
N LYS A 53 1.39 -8.92 -14.86
CA LYS A 53 0.80 -9.19 -13.54
C LYS A 53 1.66 -8.67 -12.39
N THR A 54 2.15 -7.43 -12.49
CA THR A 54 3.09 -6.86 -11.52
C THR A 54 2.51 -5.63 -10.83
N VAL A 55 2.57 -5.62 -9.50
CA VAL A 55 2.27 -4.44 -8.67
C VAL A 55 3.58 -3.77 -8.24
N PHE A 56 3.66 -2.45 -8.42
CA PHE A 56 4.66 -1.59 -7.81
C PHE A 56 4.00 -0.82 -6.67
N ASN A 57 4.65 -0.72 -5.51
CA ASN A 57 4.04 -0.14 -4.31
C ASN A 57 4.99 0.70 -3.45
N ASP A 58 6.16 1.04 -3.98
CA ASP A 58 7.21 1.81 -3.31
C ASP A 58 7.50 1.27 -1.88
N ASP A 59 7.23 2.07 -0.84
CA ASP A 59 7.58 1.79 0.56
C ASP A 59 6.50 1.09 1.38
N CYS A 60 5.23 1.10 0.92
CA CYS A 60 4.07 0.67 1.72
C CYS A 60 4.20 -0.77 2.21
N ILE A 61 4.61 -1.68 1.32
CA ILE A 61 4.93 -3.08 1.56
C ILE A 61 6.38 -3.32 1.15
N SER A 62 7.16 -3.84 2.09
CA SER A 62 8.56 -4.19 1.88
C SER A 62 8.78 -5.68 2.09
N LYS A 63 9.68 -6.29 1.29
CA LYS A 63 10.06 -7.69 1.44
C LYS A 63 11.41 -7.81 2.13
N TRP A 64 11.40 -8.12 3.41
CA TRP A 64 12.62 -8.28 4.18
C TRP A 64 13.21 -9.67 3.95
N SER A 65 14.44 -9.71 3.43
CA SER A 65 15.24 -10.93 3.29
C SER A 65 16.58 -10.72 4.00
N GLY A 66 16.93 -11.61 4.93
CA GLY A 66 18.22 -11.59 5.63
C GLY A 66 18.17 -11.24 7.13
N CYS A 67 17.01 -10.87 7.69
CA CYS A 67 16.85 -10.75 9.13
C CYS A 67 16.17 -12.00 9.68
N LEU A 68 16.84 -12.77 10.56
CA LEU A 68 16.31 -14.00 11.18
C LEU A 68 14.96 -13.80 11.91
N ILE A 69 14.60 -12.55 12.22
CA ILE A 69 13.43 -12.16 13.03
C ILE A 69 12.32 -11.51 12.18
N ARG A 70 12.63 -11.12 10.93
CA ARG A 70 11.74 -10.36 10.03
C ARG A 70 11.93 -10.84 8.60
N THR A 71 11.45 -12.03 8.31
CA THR A 71 11.41 -12.58 6.95
C THR A 71 10.02 -12.41 6.35
N GLY A 72 9.96 -12.07 5.07
CA GLY A 72 8.71 -11.96 4.31
C GLY A 72 8.24 -10.53 4.11
N LEU A 73 6.95 -10.39 3.78
CA LEU A 73 6.35 -9.08 3.53
C LEU A 73 5.99 -8.37 4.84
N HIS A 74 6.16 -7.06 4.88
CA HIS A 74 5.77 -6.23 6.02
C HIS A 74 5.24 -4.89 5.53
N PHE A 75 4.23 -4.35 6.21
CA PHE A 75 3.86 -2.96 6.02
C PHE A 75 4.94 -2.01 6.56
N HIS A 76 5.06 -0.83 5.97
CA HIS A 76 6.00 0.19 6.41
C HIS A 76 5.78 0.54 7.89
N PRO A 77 6.85 0.72 8.71
CA PRO A 77 6.71 0.94 10.15
C PRO A 77 5.85 2.15 10.54
N SER A 78 5.83 3.19 9.71
CA SER A 78 5.03 4.40 9.99
C SER A 78 3.52 4.14 9.99
N MET A 79 3.03 3.02 9.45
CA MET A 79 1.63 2.58 9.58
C MET A 79 1.12 2.68 11.03
N LYS A 80 1.97 2.37 12.01
CA LYS A 80 1.61 2.31 13.44
C LYS A 80 1.60 3.67 14.12
N SER A 81 2.16 4.69 13.47
CA SER A 81 2.35 6.05 13.99
C SER A 81 1.67 7.10 13.11
N VAL A 82 2.38 7.65 12.13
CA VAL A 82 1.99 8.83 11.32
C VAL A 82 1.46 8.46 9.94
N GLY A 83 1.64 7.21 9.51
CA GLY A 83 1.32 6.75 8.16
C GLY A 83 -0.18 6.72 7.86
N LEU A 84 -0.99 6.51 8.90
CA LEU A 84 -2.44 6.57 8.82
C LEU A 84 -2.92 7.82 9.57
N TYR A 85 -4.02 8.43 9.11
CA TYR A 85 -4.61 9.55 9.84
C TYR A 85 -4.92 9.14 11.30
N PRO A 86 -4.79 10.07 12.26
CA PRO A 86 -5.00 9.79 13.69
C PRO A 86 -6.49 9.68 14.05
N THR A 87 -7.29 9.06 13.19
CA THR A 87 -8.73 8.82 13.38
C THR A 87 -8.97 7.33 13.59
N ALA A 88 -10.10 6.98 14.21
CA ALA A 88 -10.51 5.58 14.37
C ALA A 88 -10.79 4.91 13.01
N SER A 89 -11.28 5.66 12.03
CA SER A 89 -11.66 5.12 10.72
C SER A 89 -10.48 4.78 9.82
N ALA A 90 -9.34 5.48 9.95
CA ALA A 90 -8.24 5.37 9.00
C ALA A 90 -7.62 3.96 8.88
N PRO A 91 -7.32 3.24 9.97
CA PRO A 91 -6.86 1.85 9.87
C PRO A 91 -7.88 0.91 9.21
N LEU A 92 -9.18 1.15 9.42
CA LEU A 92 -10.25 0.36 8.81
C LEU A 92 -10.42 0.66 7.32
N GLN A 93 -10.25 1.92 6.93
CA GLN A 93 -10.21 2.35 5.53
C GLN A 93 -9.05 1.68 4.80
N PHE A 94 -7.84 1.72 5.35
CA PHE A 94 -6.68 1.04 4.79
C PHE A 94 -6.91 -0.47 4.66
N LYS A 95 -7.43 -1.12 5.72
CA LYS A 95 -7.80 -2.55 5.69
C LYS A 95 -8.76 -2.86 4.55
N GLN A 96 -9.82 -2.07 4.41
CA GLN A 96 -10.83 -2.28 3.36
C GLN A 96 -10.28 -2.01 1.97
N TRP A 97 -9.41 -1.02 1.82
CA TRP A 97 -8.72 -0.71 0.57
C TRP A 97 -7.84 -1.87 0.11
N MET A 98 -7.04 -2.45 1.02
CA MET A 98 -6.22 -3.63 0.73
C MET A 98 -7.07 -4.81 0.27
N LYS A 99 -8.24 -5.05 0.90
CA LYS A 99 -9.19 -6.09 0.48
C LYS A 99 -9.68 -5.86 -0.95
N LYS A 100 -10.17 -4.65 -1.25
CA LYS A 100 -10.62 -4.30 -2.59
C LYS A 100 -9.52 -4.43 -3.64
N MET A 101 -8.29 -4.05 -3.31
CA MET A 101 -7.15 -4.22 -4.22
C MET A 101 -6.88 -5.70 -4.51
N LEU A 102 -6.89 -6.56 -3.48
CA LEU A 102 -6.77 -8.02 -3.65
C LEU A 102 -7.94 -8.62 -4.44
N ASP A 103 -9.15 -8.12 -4.26
CA ASP A 103 -10.33 -8.59 -5.00
C ASP A 103 -10.26 -8.17 -6.48
N ASP A 104 -9.78 -6.96 -6.76
CA ASP A 104 -9.81 -6.37 -8.10
C ASP A 104 -8.60 -6.74 -8.96
N TRP A 105 -7.43 -7.00 -8.37
CA TRP A 105 -6.16 -7.17 -9.09
C TRP A 105 -5.64 -8.60 -8.99
N ASP A 106 -5.48 -9.26 -10.14
CA ASP A 106 -4.84 -10.58 -10.27
C ASP A 106 -3.34 -10.44 -10.58
N PHE A 107 -2.52 -10.22 -9.55
CA PHE A 107 -1.07 -10.00 -9.70
C PHE A 107 -0.23 -11.18 -9.22
N GLU A 108 0.81 -11.52 -9.95
CA GLU A 108 1.76 -12.58 -9.61
C GLU A 108 3.02 -12.03 -8.94
N ASN A 109 3.37 -10.78 -9.23
CA ASN A 109 4.63 -10.17 -8.85
C ASN A 109 4.39 -8.91 -8.01
N LEU A 110 5.26 -8.68 -7.03
CA LEU A 110 5.30 -7.45 -6.23
C LEU A 110 6.71 -6.87 -6.27
N CYS A 111 6.82 -5.68 -6.83
CA CYS A 111 8.00 -4.84 -6.80
C CYS A 111 7.92 -3.90 -5.59
N THR A 112 8.94 -3.98 -4.72
CA THR A 112 9.06 -3.13 -3.54
C THR A 112 10.30 -2.26 -3.67
N ALA A 113 10.30 -1.05 -3.11
CA ALA A 113 11.45 -0.16 -3.22
C ALA A 113 12.65 -0.67 -2.41
N HIS A 114 12.38 -1.33 -1.28
CA HIS A 114 13.43 -1.77 -0.35
C HIS A 114 13.62 -3.28 -0.32
N ASN A 115 14.88 -3.67 -0.17
CA ASN A 115 15.37 -5.02 0.09
C ASN A 115 15.22 -6.03 -1.06
N SER A 116 14.00 -6.33 -1.53
CA SER A 116 13.79 -7.40 -2.51
C SER A 116 12.43 -7.34 -3.21
N ASN A 117 12.32 -7.99 -4.36
CA ASN A 117 11.05 -8.19 -5.06
C ASN A 117 10.52 -9.61 -4.80
N LEU A 118 9.21 -9.78 -4.97
CA LEU A 118 8.56 -11.09 -4.95
C LEU A 118 8.10 -11.44 -6.37
N ILE A 119 8.62 -12.54 -6.90
CA ILE A 119 8.29 -13.04 -8.23
C ILE A 119 7.50 -14.33 -8.07
N GLY A 120 6.25 -14.34 -8.54
CA GLY A 120 5.28 -15.41 -8.34
C GLY A 120 4.66 -15.43 -6.95
N GLY A 121 3.34 -15.74 -6.89
CA GLY A 121 2.62 -15.92 -5.63
C GLY A 121 2.45 -14.65 -4.78
N ALA A 122 2.68 -13.47 -5.35
CA ALA A 122 2.62 -12.22 -4.60
C ALA A 122 1.22 -11.88 -4.08
N HIS A 123 0.16 -12.19 -4.84
CA HIS A 123 -1.22 -11.99 -4.41
C HIS A 123 -1.51 -12.67 -3.08
N GLN A 124 -1.24 -13.98 -3.00
CA GLN A 124 -1.43 -14.75 -1.77
C GLN A 124 -0.55 -14.22 -0.63
N ALA A 125 0.71 -13.89 -0.89
CA ALA A 125 1.61 -13.37 0.14
C ALA A 125 1.15 -12.03 0.73
N VAL A 126 0.52 -11.17 -0.08
CA VAL A 126 -0.10 -9.91 0.35
C VAL A 126 -1.41 -10.17 1.10
N ALA A 127 -2.22 -11.13 0.66
CA ALA A 127 -3.41 -11.57 1.40
C ALA A 127 -3.04 -12.09 2.80
N ASP A 128 -2.00 -12.92 2.89
CA ASP A 128 -1.47 -13.41 4.16
C ASP A 128 -0.90 -12.28 5.03
N LEU A 129 -0.33 -11.23 4.41
CA LEU A 129 0.13 -10.02 5.12
C LEU A 129 -1.04 -9.28 5.73
N LEU A 130 -2.08 -9.04 4.95
CA LEU A 130 -3.27 -8.39 5.45
C LEU A 130 -3.88 -9.21 6.59
N HIS A 131 -4.07 -10.51 6.40
CA HIS A 131 -4.66 -11.39 7.41
C HIS A 131 -3.90 -11.35 8.74
N ARG A 132 -2.56 -11.47 8.72
CA ARG A 132 -1.75 -11.45 9.96
C ARG A 132 -1.69 -10.09 10.66
N THR A 133 -2.08 -9.02 9.97
CA THR A 133 -2.06 -7.64 10.50
C THR A 133 -3.46 -7.07 10.74
N GLU A 134 -4.55 -7.77 10.42
CA GLU A 134 -5.92 -7.28 10.63
C GLU A 134 -6.16 -6.89 12.10
N LYS A 135 -5.74 -7.75 13.04
CA LYS A 135 -5.85 -7.46 14.46
C LYS A 135 -5.10 -6.20 14.87
N GLU A 136 -3.91 -5.99 14.31
CA GLU A 136 -3.12 -4.78 14.57
C GLU A 136 -3.83 -3.52 14.04
N LEU A 137 -4.43 -3.58 12.85
CA LEU A 137 -5.22 -2.47 12.31
C LEU A 137 -6.47 -2.19 13.17
N ASP A 138 -7.12 -3.22 13.71
CA ASP A 138 -8.26 -3.07 14.62
C ASP A 138 -7.84 -2.46 15.97
N GLU A 139 -6.70 -2.87 16.53
CA GLU A 139 -6.13 -2.28 17.73
C GLU A 139 -5.71 -0.81 17.53
N LEU A 140 -5.13 -0.47 16.37
CA LEU A 140 -4.80 0.90 16.00
C LEU A 140 -6.06 1.78 15.91
N SER A 141 -7.13 1.25 15.32
CA SER A 141 -8.45 1.93 15.27
C SER A 141 -8.99 2.18 16.68
N ALA A 142 -9.01 1.17 17.54
CA ALA A 142 -9.48 1.28 18.92
C ALA A 142 -8.64 2.29 19.74
N ARG A 143 -7.31 2.26 19.58
CA ARG A 143 -6.40 3.21 20.21
C ARG A 143 -6.69 4.65 19.78
N ASN A 144 -6.94 4.87 18.49
CA ASN A 144 -7.23 6.21 17.97
C ASN A 144 -8.61 6.72 18.41
N ALA A 145 -9.59 5.83 18.64
CA ALA A 145 -10.89 6.19 19.19
C ALA A 145 -10.84 6.66 20.66
N ALA A 146 -9.80 6.29 21.40
CA ALA A 146 -9.60 6.64 22.81
C ALA A 146 -8.83 7.96 23.02
N LYS A 147 -8.45 8.66 21.94
CA LYS A 147 -7.78 9.96 21.97
C LYS A 147 -8.78 11.09 21.75
#